data_AF-A0A8J3GSP2-F1
#
_entry.id   AF-A0A8J3GSP2-F1
#
_cell.length_a   1.000
_cell.length_b   1.000
_cell.length_c   1.000
_cell.angle_alpha   90.00
_cell.angle_beta   90.00
_cell.angle_gamma   90.00
#
_symmetry.space_group_name_H-M   'P 1'
#
loop_
_entity.id
_entity.type
_entity.pdbx_description
1 polymer ?
#
loop_
_entity_poly.entity_id
_entity_poly.type
_entity_poly.pdbx_seq_one_letter_code
_entity_poly.pdbx_strand_id
1 'polypeptide(L)'
;MNPESSDRDEVLRRLLVATVDAGSAPRRRRWQLPVASIGAFALAGALTGGALATTRELSDYGAVVEVDVPAFVFDDAEVLGSPVVFTGRDDAIIDIGSRPDGATALGIALYCLEPGSYEVRFDGTFTMGTECTSTSSGPDSGGGGYQPFEGDGPHQVSVISNSGRYVVWVGWVDRPADPEPSAEYRAAIADGVVTREEYVAGFERYVACLSDVGVELINVDTSTDIFDFSIPGAAVDSGLEHRCYRSEFYEIDMLWQVSREPN
;
A
#
# COMPACT_ATOMS: atom_id res chain seq x y z
N MET A 1 -29.54 -26.31 29.78
CA MET A 1 -29.52 -27.33 28.71
C MET A 1 -29.46 -26.56 27.40
N ASN A 2 -28.27 -26.44 26.82
CA ASN A 2 -27.98 -25.66 25.60
C ASN A 2 -27.88 -26.61 24.40
N PRO A 3 -28.69 -26.44 23.33
CA PRO A 3 -28.61 -27.27 22.13
C PRO A 3 -28.00 -26.51 20.93
N GLU A 4 -26.89 -25.79 21.10
CA GLU A 4 -26.24 -25.05 19.99
C GLU A 4 -24.78 -25.45 19.70
N SER A 5 -24.15 -26.33 20.49
CA SER A 5 -22.77 -26.76 20.22
C SER A 5 -22.67 -27.97 19.26
N SER A 6 -23.78 -28.66 19.00
CA SER A 6 -23.77 -29.92 18.24
C SER A 6 -23.54 -29.72 16.74
N ASP A 7 -24.17 -28.71 16.14
CA ASP A 7 -24.13 -28.50 14.68
C ASP A 7 -22.75 -28.06 14.20
N ARG A 8 -22.08 -27.16 14.94
CA ARG A 8 -20.75 -26.68 14.56
C ARG A 8 -19.70 -27.80 14.64
N ASP A 9 -19.77 -28.62 15.68
CA ASP A 9 -18.84 -29.74 15.87
C ASP A 9 -19.09 -30.86 14.86
N GLU A 10 -20.34 -31.06 14.44
CA GLU A 10 -20.68 -32.03 13.39
C GLU A 10 -20.20 -31.55 12.01
N VAL A 11 -20.32 -30.26 11.71
CA VAL A 11 -19.79 -29.65 10.47
C VAL A 11 -18.26 -29.72 10.45
N LEU A 12 -17.58 -29.40 11.56
CA LEU A 12 -16.11 -29.48 11.66
C LEU A 12 -15.60 -30.91 11.52
N ARG A 13 -16.28 -31.90 12.13
CA ARG A 13 -15.95 -33.32 11.91
C ARG A 13 -16.16 -33.74 10.47
N ARG A 14 -17.23 -33.27 9.82
CA ARG A 14 -17.52 -33.60 8.42
C ARG A 14 -16.44 -33.04 7.48
N LEU A 15 -15.92 -31.84 7.76
CA LEU A 15 -14.84 -31.23 6.99
C LEU A 15 -13.48 -31.90 7.21
N LEU A 16 -13.19 -32.35 8.44
CA LEU A 16 -11.95 -33.07 8.77
C LEU A 16 -11.93 -34.49 8.19
N VAL A 17 -13.06 -35.19 8.12
CA VAL A 17 -13.14 -36.51 7.47
C VAL A 17 -13.00 -36.36 5.95
N ALA A 18 -13.59 -35.33 5.35
CA ALA A 18 -13.47 -35.06 3.91
C ALA A 18 -12.05 -34.73 3.46
N THR A 19 -11.20 -34.17 4.34
CA THR A 19 -9.80 -33.86 4.03
C THR A 19 -8.88 -35.08 4.14
N VAL A 20 -9.24 -36.07 4.96
CA VAL A 20 -8.46 -37.32 5.11
C VAL A 20 -8.74 -38.30 3.96
N ASP A 21 -9.96 -38.34 3.43
CA ASP A 21 -10.31 -39.23 2.29
C ASP A 21 -9.85 -38.72 0.91
N ALA A 22 -9.35 -37.49 0.81
CA ALA A 22 -8.79 -36.95 -0.44
C ALA A 22 -7.40 -37.52 -0.78
N GLY A 23 -6.79 -38.27 0.12
CA GLY A 23 -5.47 -38.90 -0.05
C GLY A 23 -5.52 -40.26 -0.76
N SER A 24 -6.03 -40.33 -1.99
CA SER A 24 -5.77 -41.43 -2.95
C SER A 24 -6.44 -41.13 -4.29
N ALA A 25 -5.71 -40.51 -5.22
CA ALA A 25 -6.22 -40.26 -6.58
C ALA A 25 -5.99 -41.47 -7.51
N PRO A 26 -7.02 -42.02 -8.17
CA PRO A 26 -6.85 -42.78 -9.39
C PRO A 26 -7.18 -41.95 -10.64
N ARG A 27 -6.67 -42.48 -11.75
CA ARG A 27 -6.33 -41.84 -13.03
C ARG A 27 -7.55 -41.51 -13.93
N ARG A 28 -7.59 -40.27 -14.43
CA ARG A 28 -8.30 -39.68 -15.61
C ARG A 28 -9.45 -40.47 -16.28
N ARG A 29 -10.62 -39.81 -16.42
CA ARG A 29 -11.47 -39.88 -17.62
C ARG A 29 -12.23 -38.56 -17.85
N ARG A 30 -12.48 -38.24 -19.12
CA ARG A 30 -12.80 -36.92 -19.70
C ARG A 30 -14.30 -36.86 -20.10
N TRP A 31 -14.88 -35.65 -20.05
CA TRP A 31 -16.06 -35.09 -20.76
C TRP A 31 -17.33 -34.64 -19.96
N GLN A 32 -17.49 -33.30 -19.93
CA GLN A 32 -18.68 -32.40 -20.08
C GLN A 32 -19.69 -32.06 -18.92
N LEU A 33 -19.44 -30.86 -18.32
CA LEU A 33 -20.25 -29.66 -17.95
C LEU A 33 -21.79 -29.74 -17.73
N PRO A 34 -22.49 -28.82 -17.00
CA PRO A 34 -22.08 -27.48 -16.48
C PRO A 34 -22.55 -27.12 -15.03
N VAL A 35 -21.83 -26.30 -14.25
CA VAL A 35 -22.43 -25.53 -13.11
C VAL A 35 -21.68 -24.22 -12.89
N ALA A 36 -22.46 -23.16 -12.68
CA ALA A 36 -22.10 -21.77 -12.48
C ALA A 36 -21.08 -21.52 -11.35
N SER A 37 -20.01 -20.80 -11.69
CA SER A 37 -19.05 -20.24 -10.77
C SER A 37 -19.44 -18.80 -10.40
N ILE A 38 -19.64 -18.57 -9.10
CA ILE A 38 -19.56 -17.24 -8.49
C ILE A 38 -18.10 -16.79 -8.65
N GLY A 39 -17.89 -15.70 -9.37
CA GLY A 39 -16.57 -15.27 -9.83
C GLY A 39 -15.68 -14.74 -8.70
N ALA A 40 -14.62 -15.47 -8.39
CA ALA A 40 -13.39 -14.89 -7.87
C ALA A 40 -12.55 -14.45 -9.07
N PHE A 41 -12.11 -13.19 -9.11
CA PHE A 41 -11.25 -12.68 -10.18
C PHE A 41 -9.83 -13.22 -9.98
N ALA A 42 -9.54 -14.37 -10.55
CA ALA A 42 -8.18 -14.74 -10.90
C ALA A 42 -7.81 -13.96 -12.16
N LEU A 43 -6.97 -12.93 -12.04
CA LEU A 43 -6.33 -12.32 -13.21
C LEU A 43 -5.36 -13.35 -13.80
N ALA A 44 -5.86 -14.14 -14.75
CA ALA A 44 -5.02 -14.94 -15.62
C ALA A 44 -4.15 -13.97 -16.44
N GLY A 45 -2.85 -13.97 -16.17
CA GLY A 45 -1.86 -13.21 -16.93
C GLY A 45 -1.92 -13.58 -18.42
N ALA A 46 -2.52 -12.72 -19.23
CA ALA A 46 -2.36 -12.72 -20.67
C ALA A 46 -1.06 -11.99 -21.00
N LEU A 47 0.07 -12.72 -20.99
CA LEU A 47 1.34 -12.26 -21.56
C LEU A 47 1.22 -12.20 -23.09
N THR A 48 0.69 -11.10 -23.62
CA THR A 48 0.86 -10.73 -25.04
C THR A 48 0.95 -9.21 -25.17
N GLY A 49 2.18 -8.70 -25.17
CA GLY A 49 2.52 -7.30 -25.45
C GLY A 49 3.94 -7.01 -24.96
N GLY A 50 4.91 -6.92 -25.86
CA GLY A 50 6.34 -7.02 -25.55
C GLY A 50 6.94 -5.82 -24.82
N ALA A 51 7.56 -6.10 -23.67
CA ALA A 51 8.70 -5.33 -23.18
C ALA A 51 9.95 -6.22 -23.34
N LEU A 52 10.97 -5.71 -24.03
CA LEU A 52 12.29 -6.34 -24.05
C LEU A 52 13.01 -5.92 -22.77
N ALA A 53 12.86 -6.68 -21.70
CA ALA A 53 13.85 -6.62 -20.63
C ALA A 53 15.20 -7.06 -21.23
N THR A 54 16.25 -6.25 -21.14
CA THR A 54 17.61 -6.74 -21.39
C THR A 54 17.93 -7.75 -20.30
N THR A 55 17.67 -9.02 -20.59
CA THR A 55 17.77 -10.13 -19.65
C THR A 55 19.23 -10.36 -19.27
N ARG A 56 19.59 -10.02 -18.04
CA ARG A 56 20.63 -10.76 -17.32
C ARG A 56 19.89 -11.93 -16.64
N GLU A 57 20.14 -13.15 -17.10
CA GLU A 57 19.59 -14.45 -16.62
C GLU A 57 18.42 -14.35 -15.63
N LEU A 58 17.20 -14.16 -16.14
CA LEU A 58 15.96 -14.37 -15.40
C LEU A 58 15.67 -15.88 -15.36
N SER A 59 16.38 -16.61 -14.52
CA SER A 59 16.07 -18.00 -14.22
C SER A 59 16.05 -18.16 -12.71
N ASP A 60 14.88 -18.54 -12.18
CA ASP A 60 14.67 -19.16 -10.87
C ASP A 60 14.16 -18.32 -9.67
N TYR A 61 13.10 -17.52 -9.84
CA TYR A 61 12.35 -16.93 -8.71
C TYR A 61 10.89 -17.39 -8.68
N GLY A 62 10.69 -18.68 -8.37
CA GLY A 62 9.41 -19.39 -8.40
C GLY A 62 8.48 -19.21 -7.18
N ALA A 63 8.37 -18.02 -6.60
CA ALA A 63 7.31 -17.71 -5.65
C ALA A 63 6.42 -16.62 -6.21
N VAL A 64 5.18 -16.97 -6.57
CA VAL A 64 4.13 -15.98 -6.80
C VAL A 64 3.83 -15.36 -5.44
N VAL A 65 4.27 -14.12 -5.23
CA VAL A 65 3.84 -13.33 -4.08
C VAL A 65 2.51 -12.71 -4.49
N GLU A 66 1.43 -13.11 -3.83
CA GLU A 66 0.17 -12.36 -3.93
C GLU A 66 0.40 -11.02 -3.24
N VAL A 67 0.41 -9.96 -4.04
CA VAL A 67 0.46 -8.59 -3.53
C VAL A 67 -0.98 -8.10 -3.41
N ASP A 68 -1.37 -7.69 -2.21
CA ASP A 68 -2.66 -7.07 -1.97
C ASP A 68 -2.63 -5.61 -2.47
N VAL A 69 -2.89 -5.43 -3.77
CA VAL A 69 -2.88 -4.13 -4.44
C VAL A 69 -3.78 -3.08 -3.76
N PRO A 70 -5.00 -3.41 -3.30
CA PRO A 70 -5.83 -2.50 -2.50
C PRO A 70 -5.12 -1.84 -1.31
N ALA A 71 -4.14 -2.49 -0.68
CA ALA A 71 -3.42 -1.93 0.47
C ALA A 71 -2.60 -0.66 0.12
N PHE A 72 -2.36 -0.37 -1.16
CA PHE A 72 -1.59 0.81 -1.61
C PHE A 72 -2.34 1.74 -2.55
N VAL A 73 -3.56 1.37 -2.89
CA VAL A 73 -4.45 2.20 -3.67
C VAL A 73 -5.48 2.77 -2.70
N PHE A 74 -5.07 3.83 -2.01
CA PHE A 74 -5.87 4.58 -1.05
C PHE A 74 -6.36 5.90 -1.67
N ASP A 75 -7.09 6.73 -0.91
CA ASP A 75 -7.57 8.05 -1.35
C ASP A 75 -8.49 8.07 -2.56
N ASP A 76 -9.31 7.03 -2.73
CA ASP A 76 -10.17 6.84 -3.91
C ASP A 76 -9.40 6.84 -5.23
N ALA A 77 -8.08 6.57 -5.21
CA ALA A 77 -7.27 6.49 -6.40
C ALA A 77 -7.70 5.30 -7.28
N GLU A 78 -7.69 5.50 -8.59
CA GLU A 78 -7.98 4.44 -9.55
C GLU A 78 -6.69 3.98 -10.25
N VAL A 79 -6.41 2.68 -10.24
CA VAL A 79 -5.29 2.12 -11.01
C VAL A 79 -5.65 2.12 -12.49
N LEU A 80 -4.84 2.81 -13.29
CA LEU A 80 -4.99 2.89 -14.73
C LEU A 80 -4.09 1.89 -15.45
N GLY A 81 -4.70 1.10 -16.33
CA GLY A 81 -3.98 0.11 -17.12
C GLY A 81 -3.59 -1.13 -16.31
N SER A 82 -2.42 -1.69 -16.58
CA SER A 82 -1.92 -2.89 -15.91
C SER A 82 -0.71 -2.52 -15.04
N PRO A 83 -0.80 -2.67 -13.71
CA PRO A 83 0.36 -2.44 -12.86
C PRO A 83 1.44 -3.50 -13.09
N VAL A 84 2.66 -3.15 -12.77
CA VAL A 84 3.83 -4.03 -12.79
C VAL A 84 4.08 -4.55 -11.38
N VAL A 85 4.27 -5.87 -11.26
CA VAL A 85 4.78 -6.50 -10.04
C VAL A 85 6.12 -7.13 -10.36
N PHE A 86 7.14 -6.76 -9.61
CA PHE A 86 8.51 -7.20 -9.81
C PHE A 86 9.09 -7.77 -8.52
N THR A 87 9.62 -8.99 -8.59
CA THR A 87 10.36 -9.62 -7.48
C THR A 87 11.86 -9.59 -7.79
N GLY A 88 12.65 -9.01 -6.89
CA GLY A 88 14.09 -8.82 -7.07
C GLY A 88 14.92 -9.24 -5.86
N ARG A 89 16.24 -9.14 -6.02
CA ARG A 89 17.24 -9.34 -4.95
C ARG A 89 18.34 -8.28 -5.02
N ASP A 90 18.83 -8.02 -6.22
CA ASP A 90 19.84 -6.99 -6.48
C ASP A 90 19.18 -5.71 -7.00
N ASP A 91 20.00 -4.71 -7.33
CA ASP A 91 19.55 -3.52 -8.04
C ASP A 91 18.75 -3.88 -9.29
N ALA A 92 17.63 -3.20 -9.50
CA ALA A 92 16.76 -3.42 -10.64
C ALA A 92 16.30 -2.10 -11.25
N ILE A 93 16.06 -2.17 -12.56
CA ILE A 93 15.39 -1.13 -13.32
C ILE A 93 14.10 -1.75 -13.86
N ILE A 94 12.98 -1.11 -13.54
CA ILE A 94 11.63 -1.54 -13.86
C ILE A 94 11.07 -0.58 -14.90
N ASP A 95 10.72 -1.13 -16.06
CA ASP A 95 9.98 -0.42 -17.09
C ASP A 95 8.48 -0.48 -16.76
N ILE A 96 7.89 0.70 -16.56
CA ILE A 96 6.49 0.87 -16.17
C ILE A 96 5.58 1.18 -17.37
N GLY A 97 6.15 1.17 -18.58
CA GLY A 97 5.46 1.50 -19.81
C GLY A 97 5.12 2.97 -19.95
N SER A 98 4.36 3.28 -20.99
CA SER A 98 3.88 4.64 -21.26
C SER A 98 2.75 5.02 -20.32
N ARG A 99 2.74 6.29 -19.89
CA ARG A 99 1.67 6.88 -19.10
C ARG A 99 0.32 6.79 -19.85
N PRO A 100 -0.71 6.16 -19.26
CA PRO A 100 -2.08 6.21 -19.78
C PRO A 100 -2.68 7.62 -19.69
N ASP A 101 -3.63 7.93 -20.56
CA ASP A 101 -4.42 9.16 -20.45
C ASP A 101 -5.17 9.19 -19.10
N GLY A 102 -5.14 10.33 -18.43
CA GLY A 102 -5.79 10.53 -17.12
C GLY A 102 -4.94 10.17 -15.91
N ALA A 103 -3.77 9.54 -16.07
CA ALA A 103 -2.88 9.32 -14.95
C ALA A 103 -2.42 10.66 -14.36
N THR A 104 -2.46 10.79 -13.04
CA THR A 104 -2.02 11.99 -12.30
C THR A 104 -0.87 11.70 -11.34
N ALA A 105 -0.64 10.44 -10.99
CA ALA A 105 0.51 10.00 -10.19
C ALA A 105 0.94 8.57 -10.55
N LEU A 106 2.08 8.17 -9.98
CA LEU A 106 2.54 6.79 -9.96
C LEU A 106 2.38 6.23 -8.53
N GLY A 107 1.60 5.18 -8.36
CA GLY A 107 1.57 4.40 -7.12
C GLY A 107 2.76 3.46 -7.08
N ILE A 108 3.52 3.49 -5.99
CA ILE A 108 4.68 2.63 -5.76
C ILE A 108 4.51 1.98 -4.40
N ALA A 109 4.77 0.67 -4.32
CA ALA A 109 4.87 -0.05 -3.07
C ALA A 109 6.04 -1.02 -3.10
N LEU A 110 6.72 -1.17 -1.98
CA LEU A 110 7.86 -2.06 -1.78
C LEU A 110 7.60 -2.95 -0.58
N TYR A 111 7.85 -4.24 -0.74
CA TYR A 111 7.82 -5.24 0.32
C TYR A 111 9.15 -5.93 0.48
N CYS A 112 9.49 -6.21 1.74
CA CYS A 112 10.66 -6.97 2.11
C CYS A 112 10.31 -8.45 2.28
N LEU A 113 10.84 -9.30 1.41
CA LEU A 113 10.76 -10.75 1.58
C LEU A 113 11.88 -11.28 2.47
N GLU A 114 13.02 -10.60 2.52
CA GLU A 114 14.16 -10.93 3.39
C GLU A 114 14.74 -9.64 4.01
N PRO A 115 15.49 -9.74 5.12
CA PRO A 115 16.19 -8.60 5.70
C PRO A 115 17.14 -7.94 4.70
N GLY A 116 17.17 -6.61 4.71
CA GLY A 116 17.93 -5.80 3.76
C GLY A 116 17.57 -4.31 3.86
N SER A 117 18.30 -3.48 3.13
CA SER A 117 17.97 -2.08 2.89
C SER A 117 17.71 -1.87 1.42
N TYR A 118 16.64 -1.15 1.13
CA TYR A 118 16.11 -0.95 -0.20
C TYR A 118 15.76 0.52 -0.40
N GLU A 119 16.22 1.11 -1.50
CA GLU A 119 15.78 2.42 -1.95
C GLU A 119 14.99 2.27 -3.25
N VAL A 120 13.86 2.94 -3.35
CA VAL A 120 13.12 3.09 -4.61
C VAL A 120 13.30 4.51 -5.12
N ARG A 121 13.64 4.62 -6.41
CA ARG A 121 13.76 5.88 -7.11
C ARG A 121 12.84 5.91 -8.31
N PHE A 122 12.22 7.06 -8.54
CA PHE A 122 11.45 7.37 -9.73
C PHE A 122 12.19 8.41 -10.54
N ASP A 123 12.51 8.10 -11.80
CA ASP A 123 13.33 8.92 -12.69
C ASP A 123 14.64 9.40 -12.04
N GLY A 124 15.26 8.50 -11.27
CA GLY A 124 16.51 8.76 -10.54
C GLY A 124 16.37 9.58 -9.26
N THR A 125 15.18 10.09 -8.94
CA THR A 125 14.89 10.81 -7.70
C THR A 125 14.47 9.84 -6.62
N PHE A 126 15.06 9.97 -5.42
CA PHE A 126 14.66 9.16 -4.26
C PHE A 126 13.18 9.38 -3.94
N THR A 127 12.42 8.28 -3.86
CA THR A 127 10.99 8.31 -3.55
C THR A 127 10.73 7.74 -2.16
N MET A 128 11.30 6.58 -1.86
CA MET A 128 11.17 5.93 -0.56
C MET A 128 12.37 5.03 -0.28
N GLY A 129 12.61 4.76 1.00
CA GLY A 129 13.60 3.79 1.45
C GLY A 129 13.07 3.05 2.66
N THR A 130 13.46 1.79 2.82
CA THR A 130 13.10 1.00 3.98
C THR A 130 14.24 0.08 4.40
N GLU A 131 14.37 -0.10 5.71
CA GLU A 131 15.28 -1.07 6.32
C GLU A 131 14.47 -2.17 6.98
N CYS A 132 14.65 -3.37 6.47
CA CYS A 132 13.95 -4.56 6.94
C CYS A 132 14.90 -5.45 7.72
N THR A 133 14.50 -5.74 8.95
CA THR A 133 15.20 -6.65 9.86
C THR A 133 14.48 -7.98 9.89
N SER A 134 15.03 -9.02 10.54
CA SER A 134 14.33 -10.31 10.68
C SER A 134 12.99 -10.22 11.43
N THR A 135 12.75 -9.13 12.16
CA THR A 135 11.49 -8.86 12.87
C THR A 135 10.57 -7.89 12.12
N SER A 136 11.08 -7.23 11.08
CA SER A 136 10.34 -6.34 10.18
C SER A 136 10.48 -6.81 8.73
N SER A 137 10.52 -8.13 8.50
CA SER A 137 10.45 -8.75 7.17
C SER A 137 9.25 -9.71 7.11
N GLY A 138 8.57 -9.77 5.97
CA GLY A 138 7.28 -10.44 5.81
C GLY A 138 6.32 -9.71 4.83
N PRO A 139 5.17 -10.32 4.52
CA PRO A 139 4.21 -9.79 3.55
C PRO A 139 3.58 -8.46 3.97
N ASP A 140 3.64 -8.10 5.26
CA ASP A 140 3.13 -6.83 5.79
C ASP A 140 4.25 -5.80 6.04
N SER A 141 5.50 -6.16 5.71
CA SER A 141 6.66 -5.29 5.92
C SER A 141 7.05 -4.59 4.63
N GLY A 142 7.04 -3.27 4.66
CA GLY A 142 7.20 -2.48 3.47
C GLY A 142 6.78 -1.03 3.64
N GLY A 143 6.72 -0.33 2.53
CA GLY A 143 6.21 1.03 2.44
C GLY A 143 5.63 1.28 1.07
N GLY A 144 4.80 2.30 0.96
CA GLY A 144 4.18 2.69 -0.29
C GLY A 144 3.83 4.16 -0.30
N GLY A 145 3.52 4.67 -1.48
CA GLY A 145 3.09 6.04 -1.65
C GLY A 145 2.85 6.39 -3.11
N TYR A 146 2.41 7.63 -3.31
CA TYR A 146 2.21 8.20 -4.62
C TYR A 146 3.32 9.17 -4.96
N GLN A 147 3.87 9.01 -6.15
CA GLN A 147 4.88 9.90 -6.69
C GLN A 147 4.27 10.75 -7.82
N PRO A 148 4.25 12.08 -7.70
CA PRO A 148 3.92 12.94 -8.83
C PRO A 148 5.03 12.83 -9.89
N PHE A 149 4.68 13.11 -11.13
CA PHE A 149 5.62 13.10 -12.25
C PHE A 149 5.52 14.38 -13.06
N GLU A 150 6.60 14.72 -13.74
CA GLU A 150 6.65 15.83 -14.69
C GLU A 150 7.08 15.33 -16.06
N GLY A 151 6.50 15.90 -17.12
CA GLY A 151 6.81 15.55 -18.50
C GLY A 151 6.01 14.35 -19.04
N ASP A 152 6.09 14.17 -20.36
CA ASP A 152 5.36 13.12 -21.12
C ASP A 152 6.32 12.03 -21.63
N GLY A 153 7.54 11.99 -21.09
CA GLY A 153 8.61 11.09 -21.53
C GLY A 153 8.45 9.65 -21.01
N PRO A 154 9.34 8.74 -21.42
CA PRO A 154 9.44 7.45 -20.76
C PRO A 154 9.88 7.66 -19.32
N HIS A 155 9.21 6.97 -18.41
CA HIS A 155 9.48 7.02 -16.98
C HIS A 155 10.04 5.68 -16.50
N GLN A 156 10.84 5.72 -15.44
CA GLN A 156 11.56 4.57 -14.92
C GLN A 156 11.47 4.51 -13.40
N VAL A 157 11.22 3.30 -12.88
CA VAL A 157 11.43 2.99 -11.46
C VAL A 157 12.69 2.17 -11.32
N SER A 158 13.55 2.53 -10.38
CA SER A 158 14.72 1.72 -10.02
C SER A 158 14.69 1.37 -8.55
N VAL A 159 15.12 0.16 -8.23
CA VAL A 159 15.33 -0.30 -6.86
C VAL A 159 16.83 -0.47 -6.66
N ILE A 160 17.36 0.12 -5.60
CA ILE A 160 18.73 -0.12 -5.14
C ILE A 160 18.62 -1.02 -3.93
N SER A 161 19.32 -2.16 -3.95
CA SER A 161 19.25 -3.18 -2.91
C SER A 161 20.65 -3.52 -2.44
N ASN A 162 20.89 -3.46 -1.13
CA ASN A 162 22.17 -3.90 -0.57
C ASN A 162 22.22 -5.41 -0.31
N SER A 163 21.06 -6.06 -0.09
CA SER A 163 20.90 -7.47 0.26
C SER A 163 19.42 -7.83 0.39
N GLY A 164 19.12 -9.13 0.35
CA GLY A 164 17.76 -9.64 0.58
C GLY A 164 16.87 -9.60 -0.66
N ARG A 165 15.72 -10.27 -0.59
CA ARG A 165 14.69 -10.28 -1.64
C ARG A 165 13.60 -9.28 -1.33
N TYR A 166 13.05 -8.70 -2.39
CA TYR A 166 11.97 -7.72 -2.32
C TYR A 166 10.92 -7.96 -3.40
N VAL A 167 9.75 -7.35 -3.21
CA VAL A 167 8.72 -7.19 -4.23
C VAL A 167 8.42 -5.71 -4.38
N VAL A 168 8.33 -5.21 -5.61
CA VAL A 168 7.80 -3.88 -5.92
C VAL A 168 6.53 -4.02 -6.71
N TRP A 169 5.50 -3.30 -6.30
CA TRP A 169 4.32 -3.01 -7.11
C TRP A 169 4.41 -1.58 -7.62
N VAL A 170 4.16 -1.38 -8.91
CA VAL A 170 4.12 -0.04 -9.53
C VAL A 170 2.93 0.05 -10.46
N GLY A 171 2.13 1.11 -10.34
CA GLY A 171 0.98 1.34 -11.20
C GLY A 171 0.74 2.81 -11.48
N TRP A 172 0.33 3.14 -12.70
CA TRP A 172 -0.23 4.46 -13.00
C TRP A 172 -1.56 4.62 -12.29
N VAL A 173 -1.79 5.78 -11.68
CA VAL A 173 -3.04 6.05 -10.96
C VAL A 173 -3.65 7.38 -11.36
N ASP A 174 -4.97 7.43 -11.44
CA ASP A 174 -5.75 8.67 -11.33
C ASP A 174 -6.02 8.90 -9.85
N ARG A 175 -5.17 9.71 -9.23
CA ARG A 175 -5.37 10.18 -7.85
C ARG A 175 -6.15 11.49 -7.88
N PRO A 176 -7.20 11.61 -7.04
CA PRO A 176 -7.79 12.91 -6.74
C PRO A 176 -6.72 13.91 -6.29
N ALA A 177 -6.88 15.16 -6.70
CA ALA A 177 -6.02 16.24 -6.23
C ALA A 177 -6.15 16.38 -4.70
N ASP A 178 -5.04 16.73 -4.05
CA ASP A 178 -5.06 17.02 -2.62
C ASP A 178 -6.01 18.18 -2.33
N PRO A 179 -6.75 18.12 -1.21
CA PRO A 179 -7.60 19.23 -0.80
C PRO A 179 -6.74 20.48 -0.54
N GLU A 180 -7.27 21.64 -0.95
CA GLU A 180 -6.63 22.93 -0.68
C GLU A 180 -6.49 23.13 0.84
N PRO A 181 -5.30 23.46 1.37
CA PRO A 181 -5.13 23.66 2.79
C PRO A 181 -5.90 24.88 3.33
N SER A 182 -6.34 24.81 4.59
CA SER A 182 -7.04 25.92 5.23
C SER A 182 -6.19 27.19 5.32
N ALA A 183 -6.84 28.35 5.46
CA ALA A 183 -6.11 29.62 5.59
C ALA A 183 -5.26 29.64 6.87
N GLU A 184 -5.77 29.05 7.94
CA GLU A 184 -5.12 28.87 9.23
C GLU A 184 -3.93 27.92 9.12
N TYR A 185 -4.06 26.82 8.37
CA TYR A 185 -2.92 25.93 8.08
C TYR A 185 -1.80 26.68 7.38
N ARG A 186 -2.12 27.39 6.29
CA ARG A 186 -1.12 28.12 5.50
C ARG A 186 -0.43 29.22 6.29
N ALA A 187 -1.15 29.86 7.22
CA ALA A 187 -0.57 30.84 8.12
C ALA A 187 0.41 30.20 9.12
N ALA A 188 0.05 29.05 9.69
CA ALA A 188 0.86 28.34 10.69
C ALA A 188 2.20 27.81 10.16
N ILE A 189 2.30 27.52 8.86
CA ILE A 189 3.54 27.04 8.25
C ILE A 189 4.33 28.14 7.52
N ALA A 190 3.81 29.38 7.48
CA ALA A 190 4.33 30.43 6.61
C ALA A 190 5.77 30.86 6.94
N ASP A 191 6.16 30.78 8.21
CA ASP A 191 7.51 31.11 8.68
C ASP A 191 8.41 29.87 8.91
N GLY A 192 7.88 28.67 8.61
CA GLY A 192 8.56 27.40 8.80
C GLY A 192 8.75 26.99 10.26
N VAL A 193 8.11 27.67 11.22
CA VAL A 193 8.22 27.37 12.66
C VAL A 193 6.84 27.21 13.28
N VAL A 194 6.48 25.99 13.61
CA VAL A 194 5.19 25.69 14.26
C VAL A 194 5.29 25.88 15.78
N THR A 195 4.42 26.72 16.33
CA THR A 195 4.23 26.91 17.78
C THR A 195 3.33 25.84 18.39
N ARG A 196 3.29 25.73 19.74
CA ARG A 196 2.43 24.74 20.42
C ARG A 196 0.96 25.02 20.13
N GLU A 197 0.60 26.29 20.15
CA GLU A 197 -0.73 26.78 19.89
C GLU A 197 -1.18 26.43 18.47
N GLU A 198 -0.30 26.60 17.47
CA GLU A 198 -0.57 26.21 16.08
C GLU A 198 -0.67 24.69 15.89
N TYR A 199 0.18 23.92 16.57
CA TYR A 199 0.12 22.46 16.55
C TYR A 199 -1.21 21.94 17.11
N VAL A 200 -1.62 22.44 18.29
CA VAL A 200 -2.92 22.11 18.90
C VAL A 200 -4.06 22.51 17.99
N ALA A 201 -4.06 23.74 17.48
CA ALA A 201 -5.12 24.23 16.60
C ALA A 201 -5.21 23.45 15.28
N GLY A 202 -4.07 23.03 14.70
CA GLY A 202 -4.02 22.17 13.52
C GLY A 202 -4.64 20.81 13.79
N PHE A 203 -4.29 20.18 14.92
CA PHE A 203 -4.88 18.91 15.32
C PHE A 203 -6.40 19.02 15.54
N GLU A 204 -6.86 20.08 16.20
CA GLU A 204 -8.30 20.32 16.41
C GLU A 204 -9.07 20.49 15.08
N ARG A 205 -8.49 21.18 14.09
CA ARG A 205 -9.10 21.29 12.75
C ARG A 205 -9.13 19.94 12.02
N TYR A 206 -8.07 19.14 12.14
CA TYR A 206 -8.04 17.79 11.60
C TYR A 206 -9.13 16.90 12.23
N VAL A 207 -9.27 16.90 13.56
CA VAL A 207 -10.33 16.17 14.26
C VAL A 207 -11.73 16.65 13.87
N ALA A 208 -11.92 17.96 13.68
CA ALA A 208 -13.17 18.53 13.21
C ALA A 208 -13.51 18.09 11.77
N CYS A 209 -12.53 18.13 10.85
CA CYS A 209 -12.70 17.65 9.49
C CYS A 209 -13.13 16.17 9.44
N LEU A 210 -12.46 15.32 10.23
CA LEU A 210 -12.84 13.90 10.35
C LEU A 210 -14.28 13.74 10.89
N SER A 211 -14.64 14.50 11.91
CA SER A 211 -15.97 14.45 12.51
C SER A 211 -17.06 14.86 11.51
N ASP A 212 -16.79 15.85 10.65
CA ASP A 212 -17.71 16.31 9.61
C ASP A 212 -18.00 15.22 8.55
N VAL A 213 -17.05 14.29 8.34
CA VAL A 213 -17.22 13.13 7.46
C VAL A 213 -17.57 11.84 8.21
N GLY A 214 -17.90 11.94 9.50
CA GLY A 214 -18.37 10.82 10.32
C GLY A 214 -17.26 9.86 10.79
N VAL A 215 -16.01 10.32 10.82
CA VAL A 215 -14.86 9.57 11.34
C VAL A 215 -14.46 10.12 12.71
N GLU A 216 -14.29 9.23 13.69
CA GLU A 216 -13.75 9.58 15.01
C GLU A 216 -12.38 8.91 15.21
N LEU A 217 -11.40 9.67 15.70
CA LEU A 217 -10.13 9.11 16.15
C LEU A 217 -10.33 8.26 17.41
N ILE A 218 -9.50 7.24 17.58
CA ILE A 218 -9.50 6.37 18.77
C ILE A 218 -8.19 6.51 19.54
N ASN A 219 -8.22 6.22 20.85
CA ASN A 219 -7.05 6.29 21.74
C ASN A 219 -6.30 7.63 21.72
N VAL A 220 -7.02 8.75 21.62
CA VAL A 220 -6.41 10.09 21.56
C VAL A 220 -5.77 10.47 22.91
N ASP A 221 -4.46 10.69 22.91
CA ASP A 221 -3.67 11.25 24.02
C ASP A 221 -2.94 12.52 23.56
N THR A 222 -3.40 13.66 24.07
CA THR A 222 -2.80 14.98 23.81
C THR A 222 -1.96 15.50 24.98
N SER A 223 -1.64 14.65 25.96
CA SER A 223 -0.91 15.05 27.17
C SER A 223 0.60 15.22 26.94
N THR A 224 1.12 14.62 25.87
CA THR A 224 2.51 14.67 25.43
C THR A 224 2.77 15.80 24.42
N ASP A 225 4.05 16.08 24.17
CA ASP A 225 4.45 17.06 23.16
C ASP A 225 4.06 16.62 21.74
N ILE A 226 4.14 15.32 21.45
CA ILE A 226 3.65 14.72 20.20
C ILE A 226 2.37 13.98 20.55
N PHE A 227 1.29 14.24 19.82
CA PHE A 227 0.00 13.59 20.09
C PHE A 227 0.01 12.15 19.61
N ASP A 228 -0.53 11.26 20.45
CA ASP A 228 -0.74 9.85 20.10
C ASP A 228 -2.23 9.65 19.82
N PHE A 229 -2.55 8.99 18.72
CA PHE A 229 -3.91 8.67 18.32
C PHE A 229 -3.88 7.53 17.30
N SER A 230 -5.04 6.90 17.11
CA SER A 230 -5.22 5.84 16.11
C SER A 230 -6.39 6.19 15.20
N ILE A 231 -6.27 5.76 13.94
CA ILE A 231 -7.25 6.02 12.89
C ILE A 231 -8.00 4.69 12.62
N PRO A 232 -9.34 4.70 12.55
CA PRO A 232 -10.09 3.52 12.13
C PRO A 232 -9.66 3.05 10.73
N GLY A 233 -9.40 1.76 10.54
CA GLY A 233 -8.94 1.22 9.25
C GLY A 233 -9.81 1.62 8.06
N ALA A 234 -11.15 1.61 8.22
CA ALA A 234 -12.07 2.03 7.16
C ALA A 234 -11.89 3.50 6.71
N ALA A 235 -11.41 4.39 7.59
CA ALA A 235 -11.11 5.78 7.24
C ALA A 235 -9.80 5.91 6.45
N VAL A 236 -8.83 5.02 6.71
CA VAL A 236 -7.61 4.87 5.91
C VAL A 236 -7.95 4.30 4.54
N ASP A 237 -8.72 3.21 4.49
CA ASP A 237 -9.10 2.53 3.24
C ASP A 237 -9.89 3.46 2.29
N SER A 238 -10.74 4.32 2.84
CA SER A 238 -11.51 5.31 2.08
C SER A 238 -10.74 6.61 1.80
N GLY A 239 -9.55 6.78 2.38
CA GLY A 239 -8.75 8.00 2.30
C GLY A 239 -9.42 9.27 2.83
N LEU A 240 -10.50 9.12 3.60
CA LEU A 240 -11.14 10.24 4.29
C LEU A 240 -10.17 10.87 5.29
N GLU A 241 -9.40 10.03 5.99
CA GLU A 241 -8.39 10.51 6.91
C GLU A 241 -7.28 11.29 6.20
N HIS A 242 -6.71 10.72 5.13
CA HIS A 242 -5.60 11.36 4.41
C HIS A 242 -6.00 12.75 3.90
N ARG A 243 -7.21 12.89 3.36
CA ARG A 243 -7.75 14.18 2.91
C ARG A 243 -7.75 15.20 4.04
N CYS A 244 -8.34 14.87 5.19
CA CYS A 244 -8.39 15.77 6.33
C CYS A 244 -7.01 16.07 6.92
N TYR A 245 -6.14 15.07 7.00
CA TYR A 245 -4.79 15.23 7.52
C TYR A 245 -3.96 16.16 6.61
N ARG A 246 -4.02 15.96 5.29
CA ARG A 246 -3.34 16.81 4.30
C ARG A 246 -3.79 18.27 4.32
N SER A 247 -5.10 18.53 4.42
CA SER A 247 -5.61 19.90 4.40
C SER A 247 -5.39 20.67 5.71
N GLU A 248 -5.37 19.96 6.85
CA GLU A 248 -5.44 20.63 8.16
C GLU A 248 -4.22 20.46 9.06
N PHE A 249 -3.39 19.42 8.89
CA PHE A 249 -2.41 19.08 9.91
C PHE A 249 -1.07 18.48 9.45
N TYR A 250 -0.96 17.92 8.24
CA TYR A 250 0.24 17.19 7.79
C TYR A 250 1.56 17.93 7.98
N GLU A 251 1.75 19.10 7.36
CA GLU A 251 3.04 19.81 7.45
C GLU A 251 3.25 20.47 8.80
N ILE A 252 2.16 20.87 9.47
CA ILE A 252 2.19 21.36 10.85
C ILE A 252 2.78 20.29 11.76
N ASP A 253 2.31 19.05 11.63
CA ASP A 253 2.76 17.91 12.42
C ASP A 253 4.19 17.51 12.08
N MET A 254 4.54 17.45 10.79
CA MET A 254 5.91 17.20 10.35
C MET A 254 6.92 18.22 10.90
N LEU A 255 6.66 19.52 10.75
CA LEU A 255 7.56 20.57 11.25
C LEU A 255 7.68 20.53 12.77
N TRP A 256 6.58 20.25 13.47
CA TRP A 256 6.55 20.12 14.92
C TRP A 256 7.35 18.92 15.44
N GLN A 257 7.20 17.74 14.82
CA GLN A 257 7.93 16.54 15.21
C GLN A 257 9.43 16.66 14.93
N VAL A 258 9.80 17.16 13.75
CA VAL A 258 11.22 17.39 13.39
C VAL A 258 11.91 18.33 14.37
N SER A 259 11.22 19.38 14.85
CA SER A 259 11.81 20.30 15.82
C SER A 259 12.04 19.70 17.22
N ARG A 260 11.64 18.44 17.45
CA ARG A 260 11.75 17.70 18.73
C ARG A 260 12.68 16.51 18.67
N GLU A 261 13.19 16.18 17.48
CA GLU A 261 14.19 15.14 17.36
C GLU A 261 15.48 15.56 18.09
N PRO A 262 16.11 14.66 18.86
CA PRO A 262 17.42 14.93 19.43
C PRO A 262 18.45 15.08 18.29
N ASN A 263 19.13 16.24 18.24
CA ASN A 263 20.30 16.43 17.37
C ASN A 263 21.47 15.52 17.77
#